data_AF-A0A6F9BSW8-F1
#
_entry.id   AF-A0A6F9BSW8-F1
#
_cell.length_a   1.000
_cell.length_b   1.000
_cell.length_c   1.000
_cell.angle_alpha   90.00
_cell.angle_beta   90.00
_cell.angle_gamma   90.00
#
_symmetry.space_group_name_H-M   'P 1'
#
loop_
_entity.id
_entity.type
_entity.pdbx_description
1 polymer ?
#
loop_
_entity_poly.entity_id
_entity_poly.type
_entity_poly.pdbx_seq_one_letter_code
_entity_poly.pdbx_strand_id
1 'polypeptide(L)'
;MRIQEDRTRIISPSFDNIKYDTFEIEEYPLSAQGFDWELWCRYLNPPKSWWHQANNSAPIRSPSLIGCFVVDRLYFEEIGLLDEGMEVYGGENVELGVRVWQCGGSVEVLPCARIAHIERAHKPYTEDLTSHVRRNALRVAEVWMDEFKSHVYMAWNIPQEDSGIDIGDISERKALRKRLQCKTFRWYLVNIYPEMRMYIDTIAYGVLKNSLKSDLCLDQGPDTDNVPILYLCHGMTPQLKNSLKTDLCLDQGPDTDNVPILYLCHGMTPQCPHTA
;
A
#
# COMPACT_ATOMS: atom_id res chain seq x y z
N MET A 1 -23.65 -7.91 18.60
CA MET A 1 -22.75 -8.52 17.59
C MET A 1 -22.53 -7.46 16.52
N ARG A 2 -21.28 -7.06 16.22
CA ARG A 2 -20.99 -5.82 15.48
C ARG A 2 -21.73 -5.66 14.15
N ILE A 3 -21.81 -6.74 13.37
CA ILE A 3 -22.50 -6.79 12.07
C ILE A 3 -24.04 -6.77 12.24
N GLN A 4 -24.56 -7.32 13.34
CA GLN A 4 -25.98 -7.27 13.64
C GLN A 4 -26.45 -5.85 14.00
N GLU A 5 -25.58 -5.08 14.67
CA GLU A 5 -25.84 -3.66 14.98
C GLU A 5 -25.83 -2.79 13.72
N ASP A 6 -25.02 -3.16 12.73
CA ASP A 6 -24.86 -2.44 11.47
C ASP A 6 -24.25 -3.39 10.42
N ARG A 7 -25.07 -3.76 9.43
CA ARG A 7 -24.71 -4.72 8.38
C ARG A 7 -23.64 -4.19 7.42
N THR A 8 -23.36 -2.89 7.42
CA THR A 8 -22.39 -2.25 6.51
C THR A 8 -20.96 -2.30 7.02
N ARG A 9 -20.73 -2.92 8.19
CA ARG A 9 -19.41 -3.10 8.80
C ARG A 9 -18.75 -4.36 8.26
N ILE A 10 -17.51 -4.22 7.79
CA ILE A 10 -16.61 -5.36 7.58
C ILE A 10 -15.67 -5.46 8.76
N ILE A 11 -15.60 -6.66 9.32
CA ILE A 11 -14.87 -6.94 10.55
C ILE A 11 -13.65 -7.81 10.26
N SER A 12 -12.46 -7.33 10.59
CA SER A 12 -11.23 -8.11 10.61
C SER A 12 -10.90 -8.53 12.05
N PRO A 13 -10.32 -9.73 12.27
CA PRO A 13 -9.69 -10.04 13.55
C PRO A 13 -8.36 -9.27 13.70
N SER A 14 -7.84 -9.26 14.93
CA SER A 14 -6.41 -9.05 15.18
C SER A 14 -5.63 -10.27 14.68
N PHE A 15 -4.53 -10.05 13.97
CA PHE A 15 -3.70 -11.14 13.47
C PHE A 15 -2.52 -11.36 14.39
N ASP A 16 -2.27 -12.63 14.73
CA ASP A 16 -1.04 -13.11 15.33
C ASP A 16 -0.21 -13.83 14.28
N ASN A 17 1.06 -14.05 14.55
CA ASN A 17 1.91 -14.85 13.70
C ASN A 17 2.05 -16.26 14.25
N ILE A 18 2.13 -17.24 13.35
CA ILE A 18 2.60 -18.59 13.65
C ILE A 18 3.95 -18.70 12.95
N LYS A 19 5.04 -18.82 13.75
CA LYS A 19 6.39 -18.96 13.20
C LYS A 19 6.46 -20.18 12.29
N TYR A 20 6.90 -19.98 11.04
CA TYR A 20 6.93 -21.02 10.03
C TYR A 20 7.73 -22.26 10.46
N ASP A 21 8.88 -22.07 11.10
CA ASP A 21 9.79 -23.17 11.46
C ASP A 21 9.39 -23.91 12.75
N THR A 22 8.81 -23.21 13.73
CA THR A 22 8.56 -23.75 15.07
C THR A 22 7.08 -23.94 15.39
N PHE A 23 6.17 -23.38 14.59
CA PHE A 23 4.73 -23.32 14.85
C PHE A 23 4.34 -22.63 16.17
N GLU A 24 5.27 -21.92 16.81
CA GLU A 24 4.97 -21.09 17.97
C GLU A 24 4.10 -19.90 17.56
N ILE A 25 3.12 -19.59 18.41
CA ILE A 25 2.30 -18.39 18.25
C ILE A 25 3.07 -17.19 18.83
N GLU A 26 3.23 -16.17 18.01
CA GLU A 26 3.77 -14.87 18.37
C GLU A 26 2.64 -13.86 18.34
N GLU A 27 2.32 -13.30 19.52
CA GLU A 27 1.26 -12.30 19.64
C GLU A 27 1.74 -10.96 19.07
N TYR A 28 0.99 -10.43 18.10
CA TYR A 28 1.29 -9.11 17.54
C TYR A 28 0.57 -7.99 18.30
N PRO A 29 1.16 -6.78 18.35
CA PRO A 29 0.51 -5.61 18.91
C PRO A 29 -0.82 -5.30 18.23
N LEU A 30 -1.76 -4.73 18.99
CA LEU A 30 -3.01 -4.23 18.42
C LEU A 30 -2.73 -3.10 17.43
N SER A 31 -3.22 -3.28 16.21
CA SER A 31 -2.95 -2.40 15.08
C SER A 31 -4.21 -2.13 14.28
N ALA A 32 -4.31 -0.91 13.74
CA ALA A 32 -5.16 -0.67 12.59
C ALA A 32 -4.52 -1.26 11.32
N GLN A 33 -5.29 -1.40 10.26
CA GLN A 33 -4.85 -1.98 8.99
C GLN A 33 -4.90 -0.95 7.87
N GLY A 34 -3.82 -0.83 7.10
CA GLY A 34 -3.66 0.11 6.00
C GLY A 34 -2.86 -0.47 4.84
N PHE A 35 -2.34 0.41 3.99
CA PHE A 35 -1.53 0.03 2.82
C PHE A 35 -0.62 1.16 2.36
N ASP A 36 0.46 0.83 1.65
CA ASP A 36 1.30 1.81 0.95
C ASP A 36 0.87 1.98 -0.51
N TRP A 37 1.51 2.89 -1.26
CA TRP A 37 1.12 3.18 -2.65
C TRP A 37 1.41 2.06 -3.65
N GLU A 38 2.16 1.02 -3.26
CA GLU A 38 2.25 -0.22 -4.05
C GLU A 38 1.08 -1.17 -3.75
N LEU A 39 0.19 -0.78 -2.83
CA LEU A 39 -0.94 -1.52 -2.28
C LEU A 39 -0.53 -2.72 -1.42
N TRP A 40 0.67 -2.68 -0.83
CA TRP A 40 1.06 -3.65 0.18
C TRP A 40 0.42 -3.33 1.52
N CYS A 41 -0.12 -4.35 2.18
CA CYS A 41 -0.68 -4.27 3.52
C CYS A 41 0.31 -3.68 4.52
N ARG A 42 -0.18 -2.80 5.39
CA ARG A 42 0.59 -2.22 6.50
C ARG A 42 -0.18 -2.34 7.79
N TYR A 43 0.51 -2.75 8.85
CA TYR A 43 0.04 -2.54 10.20
C TYR A 43 0.29 -1.09 10.59
N LEU A 44 -0.75 -0.43 11.10
CA LEU A 44 -0.73 0.96 11.53
C LEU A 44 -0.97 1.04 13.03
N ASN A 45 -0.45 2.09 13.65
CA ASN A 45 -0.86 2.43 15.00
C ASN A 45 -2.38 2.69 15.01
N PRO A 46 -3.12 2.20 16.02
CA PRO A 46 -4.52 2.56 16.20
C PRO A 46 -4.68 4.09 16.25
N PRO A 47 -5.82 4.64 15.76
CA PRO A 47 -6.06 6.07 15.80
C PRO A 47 -5.86 6.64 17.20
N LYS A 48 -5.30 7.85 17.33
CA LYS A 48 -5.07 8.48 18.65
C LYS A 48 -6.32 8.49 19.54
N SER A 49 -7.48 8.72 18.95
CA SER A 49 -8.78 8.70 19.64
C SER A 49 -9.14 7.35 20.26
N TRP A 50 -8.63 6.23 19.73
CA TRP A 50 -8.84 4.90 20.30
C TRP A 50 -8.10 4.74 21.63
N TRP A 51 -6.85 5.19 21.69
CA TRP A 51 -6.04 5.16 22.92
C TRP A 51 -6.65 5.96 24.08
N HIS A 52 -7.42 7.01 23.77
CA HIS A 52 -8.10 7.81 24.79
C HIS A 52 -9.38 7.17 25.36
N GLN A 53 -9.88 6.08 24.77
CA GLN A 53 -11.13 5.45 25.19
C GLN A 53 -11.00 4.57 26.45
N ALA A 54 -9.78 4.36 26.95
CA ALA A 54 -9.47 3.51 28.11
C ALA A 54 -10.08 2.09 28.05
N ASN A 55 -10.44 1.62 26.85
CA ASN A 55 -11.03 0.31 26.58
C ASN A 55 -10.25 -0.40 25.47
N ASN A 56 -9.33 -1.27 25.87
CA ASN A 56 -8.48 -2.01 24.94
C ASN A 56 -9.24 -3.09 24.14
N SER A 57 -10.52 -3.31 24.42
CA SER A 57 -11.41 -4.19 23.66
C SER A 57 -12.27 -3.44 22.64
N ALA A 58 -12.18 -2.11 22.59
CA ALA A 58 -12.95 -1.31 21.64
C ALA A 58 -12.52 -1.63 20.19
N PRO A 59 -13.44 -1.64 19.21
CA PRO A 59 -13.10 -1.81 17.80
C PRO A 59 -12.12 -0.73 17.33
N ILE A 60 -11.11 -1.15 16.55
CA ILE A 60 -10.12 -0.24 15.95
C ILE A 60 -10.57 0.07 14.52
N ARG A 61 -10.95 1.32 14.27
CA ARG A 61 -11.26 1.79 12.92
C ARG A 61 -10.01 1.66 12.05
N SER A 62 -10.14 1.00 10.90
CA SER A 62 -9.01 0.69 10.02
C SER A 62 -9.25 1.19 8.60
N PRO A 63 -8.26 1.84 7.96
CA PRO A 63 -8.36 2.23 6.55
C PRO A 63 -8.63 1.07 5.58
N SER A 64 -8.05 -0.09 5.85
CA SER A 64 -8.06 -1.24 4.95
C SER A 64 -8.28 -2.55 5.69
N LEU A 65 -8.29 -3.63 4.93
CA LEU A 65 -8.36 -5.01 5.39
C LEU A 65 -7.02 -5.71 5.13
N ILE A 66 -6.66 -6.65 5.99
CA ILE A 66 -5.55 -7.59 5.79
C ILE A 66 -6.13 -8.99 5.89
N GLY A 67 -6.12 -9.75 4.79
CA GLY A 67 -6.49 -11.16 4.80
C GLY A 67 -7.95 -11.44 5.20
N CYS A 68 -8.15 -12.16 6.31
CA CYS A 68 -9.44 -12.70 6.73
C CYS A 68 -10.40 -11.63 7.27
N PHE A 69 -11.68 -11.71 6.90
CA PHE A 69 -12.72 -10.82 7.39
C PHE A 69 -14.08 -11.52 7.51
N VAL A 70 -15.01 -10.86 8.20
CA VAL A 70 -16.42 -11.24 8.32
C VAL A 70 -17.28 -10.08 7.85
N VAL A 71 -18.28 -10.38 7.03
CA VAL A 71 -19.19 -9.40 6.43
C VAL A 71 -20.60 -9.99 6.31
N ASP A 72 -21.63 -9.14 6.34
CA ASP A 72 -23.00 -9.55 5.99
C ASP A 72 -23.05 -9.99 4.51
N ARG A 73 -23.61 -11.18 4.25
CA ARG A 73 -23.64 -11.77 2.90
C ARG A 73 -24.36 -10.88 1.89
N LEU A 74 -25.52 -10.34 2.26
CA LEU A 74 -26.32 -9.52 1.35
C LEU A 74 -25.62 -8.19 1.09
N TYR A 75 -25.03 -7.58 2.12
CA TYR A 75 -24.23 -6.37 1.95
C TYR A 75 -23.04 -6.63 1.01
N PHE A 76 -22.34 -7.76 1.17
CA PHE A 76 -21.21 -8.12 0.31
C PHE A 76 -21.60 -8.27 -1.17
N GLU A 77 -22.77 -8.85 -1.43
CA GLU A 77 -23.37 -8.94 -2.77
C GLU A 77 -23.76 -7.55 -3.31
N GLU A 78 -24.39 -6.71 -2.50
CA GLU A 78 -24.82 -5.35 -2.86
C GLU A 78 -23.65 -4.44 -3.25
N ILE A 79 -22.52 -4.55 -2.54
CA ILE A 79 -21.31 -3.79 -2.86
C ILE A 79 -20.46 -4.45 -3.96
N GLY A 80 -20.92 -5.53 -4.58
CA GLY A 80 -20.33 -6.14 -5.77
C GLY A 80 -19.17 -7.09 -5.50
N LEU A 81 -19.20 -7.88 -4.42
CA LEU A 81 -18.27 -8.98 -4.12
C LEU A 81 -16.79 -8.58 -4.27
N LEU A 82 -15.92 -9.49 -4.69
CA LEU A 82 -14.54 -9.17 -5.14
C LEU A 82 -14.53 -8.85 -6.63
N ASP A 83 -13.51 -8.15 -7.09
CA ASP A 83 -13.32 -7.88 -8.51
C ASP A 83 -12.88 -9.18 -9.24
N GLU A 84 -13.79 -9.78 -10.01
CA GLU A 84 -13.55 -11.01 -10.76
C GLU A 84 -12.47 -10.87 -11.85
N GLY A 85 -12.09 -9.64 -12.22
CA GLY A 85 -10.98 -9.41 -13.14
C GLY A 85 -9.59 -9.39 -12.49
N MET A 86 -9.51 -9.52 -11.16
CA MET A 86 -8.24 -9.70 -10.45
C MET A 86 -7.73 -11.13 -10.58
N GLU A 87 -6.41 -11.26 -10.67
CA GLU A 87 -5.75 -12.53 -10.91
C GLU A 87 -4.87 -12.94 -9.74
N VAL A 88 -4.94 -14.23 -9.37
CA VAL A 88 -4.04 -14.95 -8.45
C VAL A 88 -3.93 -14.35 -7.03
N TYR A 89 -3.26 -13.22 -6.87
CA TYR A 89 -2.95 -12.62 -5.56
C TYR A 89 -2.65 -11.12 -5.66
N GLY A 90 -3.09 -10.37 -4.65
CA GLY A 90 -2.63 -9.01 -4.37
C GLY A 90 -3.64 -7.96 -4.77
N GLY A 91 -3.83 -6.98 -3.87
CA GLY A 91 -4.66 -5.80 -4.09
C GLY A 91 -6.15 -5.99 -3.76
N GLU A 92 -6.65 -7.22 -3.66
CA GLU A 92 -8.08 -7.49 -3.43
C GLU A 92 -8.60 -6.99 -2.07
N ASN A 93 -7.75 -7.09 -1.05
CA ASN A 93 -8.04 -6.63 0.29
C ASN A 93 -8.06 -5.09 0.37
N VAL A 94 -7.14 -4.43 -0.34
CA VAL A 94 -7.08 -2.97 -0.45
C VAL A 94 -8.26 -2.45 -1.24
N GLU A 95 -8.59 -3.09 -2.37
CA GLU A 95 -9.76 -2.77 -3.19
C GLU A 95 -11.04 -2.78 -2.37
N LEU A 96 -11.26 -3.86 -1.62
CA LEU A 96 -12.45 -4.01 -0.78
C LEU A 96 -12.48 -2.95 0.33
N GLY A 97 -11.37 -2.72 1.04
CA GLY A 97 -11.31 -1.71 2.11
C GLY A 97 -11.60 -0.30 1.61
N VAL A 98 -10.96 0.08 0.51
CA VAL A 98 -11.13 1.38 -0.16
C VAL A 98 -12.57 1.56 -0.67
N ARG A 99 -13.16 0.53 -1.29
CA ARG A 99 -14.54 0.55 -1.77
C ARG A 99 -15.52 0.69 -0.62
N VAL A 100 -15.41 -0.11 0.43
CA VAL A 100 -16.32 -0.09 1.58
C VAL A 100 -16.40 1.31 2.18
N TRP A 101 -15.26 1.93 2.44
CA TRP A 101 -15.22 3.29 2.99
C TRP A 101 -15.80 4.33 2.04
N GLN A 102 -15.42 4.30 0.75
CA GLN A 102 -15.94 5.26 -0.21
C GLN A 102 -17.46 5.10 -0.42
N CYS A 103 -17.99 3.88 -0.32
CA CYS A 103 -19.39 3.57 -0.61
C CYS A 103 -20.27 3.47 0.65
N GLY A 104 -19.83 4.02 1.78
CA GLY A 104 -20.67 4.28 2.96
C GLY A 104 -20.68 3.20 4.04
N GLY A 105 -19.85 2.16 3.93
CA GLY A 105 -19.60 1.21 5.01
C GLY A 105 -18.40 1.60 5.88
N SER A 106 -17.97 0.66 6.73
CA SER A 106 -16.76 0.83 7.54
C SER A 106 -15.97 -0.46 7.70
N VAL A 107 -14.68 -0.31 7.97
CA VAL A 107 -13.78 -1.42 8.30
C VAL A 107 -13.29 -1.28 9.74
N GLU A 108 -13.40 -2.36 10.50
CA GLU A 108 -12.99 -2.42 11.91
C GLU A 108 -12.15 -3.66 12.18
N VAL A 109 -11.11 -3.50 12.99
CA VAL A 109 -10.37 -4.62 13.62
C VAL A 109 -10.92 -4.82 15.02
N LEU A 110 -11.26 -6.06 15.39
CA LEU A 110 -11.71 -6.39 16.74
C LEU A 110 -10.56 -6.97 17.58
N PRO A 111 -10.09 -6.26 18.63
CA PRO A 111 -9.02 -6.75 19.50
C PRO A 111 -9.32 -8.11 20.16
N CYS A 112 -10.59 -8.38 20.49
CA CYS A 112 -11.00 -9.60 21.16
C CYS A 112 -11.05 -10.84 20.25
N ALA A 113 -11.10 -10.65 18.94
CA ALA A 113 -11.09 -11.75 17.97
C ALA A 113 -9.68 -11.85 17.41
N ARG A 114 -8.92 -12.88 17.82
CA ARG A 114 -7.55 -13.10 17.37
C ARG A 114 -7.46 -14.33 16.48
N ILE A 115 -6.74 -14.23 15.37
CA ILE A 115 -6.43 -15.34 14.48
C ILE A 115 -4.93 -15.37 14.22
N ALA A 116 -4.29 -16.52 14.48
CA ALA A 116 -2.88 -16.71 14.19
C ALA A 116 -2.66 -17.20 12.74
N HIS A 117 -1.98 -16.36 11.97
CA HIS A 117 -1.50 -16.49 10.59
C HIS A 117 -0.14 -17.19 10.43
N ILE A 118 0.05 -18.28 9.66
CA ILE A 118 1.43 -18.63 9.20
C ILE A 118 1.84 -17.65 8.10
N GLU A 119 2.68 -16.67 8.43
CA GLU A 119 3.29 -15.82 7.42
C GLU A 119 4.38 -16.58 6.66
N ARG A 120 4.24 -16.60 5.33
CA ARG A 120 5.16 -17.31 4.44
C ARG A 120 6.02 -16.32 3.70
N ALA A 121 7.33 -16.54 3.71
CA ALA A 121 8.29 -15.75 2.93
C ALA A 121 8.06 -15.87 1.41
N HIS A 122 7.55 -17.01 0.94
CA HIS A 122 7.25 -17.25 -0.47
C HIS A 122 5.86 -17.89 -0.65
N LYS A 123 5.18 -17.56 -1.75
CA LYS A 123 3.86 -18.10 -2.08
C LYS A 123 4.05 -19.38 -2.92
N PRO A 124 3.57 -20.55 -2.48
CA PRO A 124 3.93 -21.84 -3.09
C PRO A 124 3.22 -22.14 -4.44
N TYR A 125 2.36 -21.25 -4.93
CA TYR A 125 1.51 -21.49 -6.09
C TYR A 125 1.99 -20.79 -7.37
N THR A 126 2.96 -19.87 -7.29
CA THR A 126 3.61 -19.28 -8.47
C THR A 126 4.97 -18.74 -8.10
N GLU A 127 5.94 -18.91 -9.00
CA GLU A 127 7.32 -18.43 -8.81
C GLU A 127 7.42 -16.91 -9.02
N ASP A 128 6.58 -16.35 -9.90
CA ASP A 128 6.51 -14.92 -10.18
C ASP A 128 5.09 -14.39 -10.01
N LEU A 129 4.94 -13.42 -9.10
CA LEU A 129 3.69 -12.70 -8.83
C LEU A 129 3.66 -11.32 -9.49
N THR A 130 4.79 -10.85 -10.03
CA THR A 130 5.03 -9.46 -10.39
C THR A 130 4.00 -8.95 -11.39
N SER A 131 3.69 -9.72 -12.43
CA SER A 131 2.67 -9.37 -13.43
C SER A 131 1.28 -9.25 -12.81
N HIS A 132 0.87 -10.23 -12.00
CA HIS A 132 -0.46 -10.28 -11.37
C HIS A 132 -0.66 -9.15 -10.36
N VAL A 133 0.32 -8.91 -9.47
CA VAL A 133 0.20 -7.84 -8.45
C VAL A 133 0.18 -6.46 -9.09
N ARG A 134 0.99 -6.22 -10.13
CA ARG A 134 0.96 -4.95 -10.89
C ARG A 134 -0.38 -4.76 -11.59
N ARG A 135 -0.85 -5.79 -12.29
CA ARG A 135 -2.16 -5.77 -12.97
C ARG A 135 -3.28 -5.44 -11.98
N ASN A 136 -3.37 -6.17 -10.88
CA ASN A 136 -4.41 -5.96 -9.87
C ASN A 136 -4.31 -4.57 -9.25
N ALA A 137 -3.09 -4.10 -8.93
CA ALA A 137 -2.89 -2.77 -8.36
C ALA A 137 -3.37 -1.66 -9.31
N LEU A 138 -3.10 -1.78 -10.61
CA LEU A 138 -3.60 -0.83 -11.61
C LEU A 138 -5.12 -0.90 -11.77
N ARG A 139 -5.74 -2.08 -11.66
CA ARG A 139 -7.22 -2.19 -11.63
C ARG A 139 -7.82 -1.42 -10.46
N VAL A 140 -7.23 -1.53 -9.26
CA VAL A 140 -7.67 -0.73 -8.10
C VAL A 140 -7.50 0.76 -8.36
N ALA A 141 -6.32 1.16 -8.86
CA ALA A 141 -5.98 2.55 -9.10
C ALA A 141 -6.95 3.21 -10.09
N GLU A 142 -7.22 2.55 -11.21
CA GLU A 142 -8.08 3.06 -12.29
C GLU A 142 -9.57 3.14 -11.94
N VAL A 143 -10.03 2.38 -10.96
CA VAL A 143 -11.43 2.39 -10.52
C VAL A 143 -11.64 3.31 -9.31
N TRP A 144 -10.74 3.28 -8.34
CA TRP A 144 -11.01 3.78 -6.99
C TRP A 144 -10.15 4.94 -6.53
N MET A 145 -9.05 5.26 -7.21
CA MET A 145 -8.03 6.20 -6.70
C MET A 145 -8.00 7.56 -7.39
N ASP A 146 -8.93 7.82 -8.32
CA ASP A 146 -9.11 9.13 -8.98
C ASP A 146 -7.78 9.71 -9.51
N GLU A 147 -7.46 10.97 -9.22
CA GLU A 147 -6.20 11.62 -9.60
C GLU A 147 -4.96 11.02 -8.92
N PHE A 148 -5.15 10.33 -7.79
CA PHE A 148 -4.09 9.69 -7.01
C PHE A 148 -3.66 8.35 -7.58
N LYS A 149 -4.33 7.83 -8.61
CA LYS A 149 -3.85 6.65 -9.35
C LYS A 149 -2.40 6.80 -9.79
N SER A 150 -2.00 8.03 -10.14
CA SER A 150 -0.63 8.44 -10.45
C SER A 150 0.39 7.93 -9.43
N HIS A 151 0.04 7.87 -8.14
CA HIS A 151 0.94 7.42 -7.09
C HIS A 151 1.20 5.91 -7.16
N VAL A 152 0.21 5.12 -7.56
CA VAL A 152 0.39 3.67 -7.80
C VAL A 152 1.30 3.45 -9.01
N TYR A 153 1.08 4.19 -10.10
CA TYR A 153 1.97 4.16 -11.26
C TYR A 153 3.41 4.52 -10.90
N MET A 154 3.61 5.59 -10.11
CA MET A 154 4.94 5.96 -9.60
C MET A 154 5.55 4.89 -8.70
N ALA A 155 4.77 4.32 -7.78
CA ALA A 155 5.23 3.31 -6.83
C ALA A 155 5.78 2.06 -7.53
N TRP A 156 5.12 1.64 -8.61
CA TRP A 156 5.51 0.49 -9.40
C TRP A 156 6.48 0.83 -10.55
N ASN A 157 6.88 2.11 -10.69
CA ASN A 157 7.69 2.60 -11.80
C ASN A 157 7.09 2.27 -13.19
N ILE A 158 5.77 2.47 -13.32
CA ILE A 158 5.00 2.20 -14.54
C ILE A 158 4.61 3.53 -15.20
N PRO A 159 4.88 3.73 -16.50
CA PRO A 159 4.36 4.88 -17.24
C PRO A 159 2.82 4.92 -17.22
N GLN A 160 2.23 6.10 -16.97
CA GLN A 160 0.77 6.25 -17.00
C GLN A 160 0.18 6.10 -18.41
N GLU A 161 0.94 6.52 -19.42
CA GLU A 161 0.63 6.32 -20.83
C GLU A 161 1.45 5.15 -21.35
N ASP A 162 0.84 4.29 -22.17
CA ASP A 162 1.50 3.13 -22.78
C ASP A 162 2.23 2.22 -21.77
N SER A 163 1.58 1.95 -20.63
CA SER A 163 2.13 1.12 -19.54
C SER A 163 2.57 -0.29 -19.99
N GLY A 164 2.04 -0.78 -21.12
CA GLY A 164 2.25 -2.13 -21.62
C GLY A 164 1.58 -3.22 -20.78
N ILE A 165 0.83 -2.84 -19.75
CA ILE A 165 0.10 -3.76 -18.86
C ILE A 165 -1.36 -3.74 -19.27
N ASP A 166 -1.82 -4.85 -19.84
CA ASP A 166 -3.25 -5.10 -19.98
C ASP A 166 -3.83 -5.25 -18.56
N ILE A 167 -4.85 -4.45 -18.25
CA ILE A 167 -5.61 -4.54 -16.98
C ILE A 167 -7.00 -5.12 -17.18
N GLY A 168 -7.39 -5.47 -18.42
CA GLY A 168 -8.71 -5.97 -18.78
C GLY A 168 -9.81 -4.90 -18.69
N ASP A 169 -11.05 -5.32 -18.90
CA ASP A 169 -12.19 -4.43 -18.75
C ASP A 169 -12.47 -4.14 -17.26
N ILE A 170 -12.73 -2.86 -16.97
CA ILE A 170 -13.08 -2.32 -15.65
C ILE A 170 -14.40 -1.54 -15.68
N SER A 171 -15.15 -1.61 -16.79
CA SER A 171 -16.39 -0.86 -17.00
C SER A 171 -17.44 -1.18 -15.94
N GLU A 172 -17.63 -2.45 -15.59
CA GLU A 172 -18.57 -2.85 -14.54
C GLU A 172 -18.16 -2.35 -13.15
N ARG A 173 -16.87 -2.34 -12.81
CA ARG A 173 -16.38 -1.80 -11.54
C ARG A 173 -16.61 -0.27 -11.46
N LYS A 174 -16.35 0.45 -12.56
CA LYS A 174 -16.66 1.89 -12.67
C LYS A 174 -18.16 2.17 -12.58
N ALA A 175 -18.99 1.35 -13.25
CA ALA A 175 -20.45 1.46 -13.19
C ALA A 175 -20.97 1.19 -11.76
N LEU A 176 -20.44 0.19 -11.08
CA LEU A 176 -20.75 -0.11 -9.68
C LEU A 176 -20.44 1.08 -8.76
N ARG A 177 -19.22 1.66 -8.85
CA ARG A 177 -18.84 2.85 -8.07
C ARG A 177 -19.82 4.01 -8.28
N LYS A 178 -20.27 4.22 -9.52
CA LYS A 178 -21.28 5.23 -9.86
C LYS A 178 -22.65 4.91 -9.28
N ARG A 179 -23.12 3.66 -9.40
CA ARG A 179 -24.43 3.21 -8.87
C ARG A 179 -24.53 3.37 -7.36
N LEU A 180 -23.44 3.06 -6.64
CA LEU A 180 -23.35 3.19 -5.18
C LEU A 180 -23.09 4.62 -4.71
N GLN A 181 -22.93 5.58 -5.63
CA GLN A 181 -22.70 6.99 -5.31
C GLN A 181 -21.51 7.21 -4.35
N CYS A 182 -20.44 6.44 -4.57
CA CYS A 182 -19.30 6.44 -3.68
C CYS A 182 -18.59 7.81 -3.65
N LYS A 183 -17.98 8.13 -2.51
CA LYS A 183 -17.12 9.31 -2.31
C LYS A 183 -15.86 9.23 -3.17
N THR A 184 -15.15 10.34 -3.27
CA THR A 184 -13.87 10.42 -3.97
C THR A 184 -12.74 9.83 -3.14
N PHE A 185 -11.64 9.48 -3.78
CA PHE A 185 -10.44 9.00 -3.09
C PHE A 185 -9.79 10.10 -2.24
N ARG A 186 -9.89 11.37 -2.67
CA ARG A 186 -9.48 12.51 -1.84
C ARG A 186 -10.23 12.53 -0.49
N TRP A 187 -11.54 12.27 -0.51
CA TRP A 187 -12.33 12.18 0.72
C TRP A 187 -11.84 11.03 1.60
N TYR A 188 -11.54 9.87 0.99
CA TYR A 188 -10.98 8.72 1.70
C TYR A 188 -9.65 9.07 2.40
N LEU A 189 -8.69 9.67 1.68
CA LEU A 189 -7.40 10.07 2.25
C LEU A 189 -7.57 11.06 3.41
N VAL A 190 -8.44 12.07 3.27
CA VAL A 190 -8.60 13.09 4.33
C VAL A 190 -9.35 12.55 5.56
N ASN A 191 -10.34 11.68 5.38
CA ASN A 191 -11.26 11.30 6.46
C ASN A 191 -10.97 9.92 7.06
N ILE A 192 -10.33 9.05 6.29
CA ILE A 192 -10.13 7.64 6.63
C ILE A 192 -8.65 7.33 6.82
N TYR A 193 -7.79 7.78 5.90
CA TYR A 193 -6.35 7.46 5.93
C TYR A 193 -5.44 8.69 5.82
N PRO A 194 -5.52 9.64 6.78
CA PRO A 194 -4.78 10.90 6.72
C PRO A 194 -3.26 10.75 6.86
N GLU A 195 -2.78 9.61 7.38
CA GLU A 195 -1.36 9.30 7.50
C GLU A 195 -0.74 8.87 6.16
N MET A 196 -1.54 8.52 5.14
CA MET A 196 -1.04 8.17 3.82
C MET A 196 -0.59 9.44 3.08
N ARG A 197 0.71 9.53 2.78
CA ARG A 197 1.32 10.72 2.18
C ARG A 197 0.80 10.97 0.77
N MET A 198 0.41 12.22 0.49
CA MET A 198 0.03 12.71 -0.84
C MET A 198 1.17 13.50 -1.47
N TYR A 199 1.44 13.27 -2.75
CA TYR A 199 2.49 13.90 -3.55
C TYR A 199 1.82 14.81 -4.56
N ILE A 200 1.77 16.10 -4.25
CA ILE A 200 0.96 17.09 -4.99
C ILE A 200 1.81 17.84 -6.02
N ASP A 201 3.15 17.82 -5.87
CA ASP A 201 4.10 18.64 -6.66
C ASP A 201 5.27 17.79 -7.22
N THR A 202 4.97 16.58 -7.70
CA THR A 202 6.01 15.72 -8.28
C THR A 202 6.55 16.32 -9.59
N ILE A 203 7.81 16.77 -9.58
CA ILE A 203 8.49 17.31 -10.78
C ILE A 203 8.86 16.19 -11.75
N ALA A 204 9.37 15.08 -11.22
CA ALA A 204 9.77 13.91 -12.00
C ALA A 204 9.67 12.64 -11.13
N TYR A 205 9.46 11.49 -11.79
CA TYR A 205 9.54 10.16 -11.21
C TYR A 205 10.18 9.21 -12.21
N GLY A 206 10.71 8.10 -11.71
CA GLY A 206 11.31 7.05 -12.54
C GLY A 206 12.70 6.67 -12.08
N VAL A 207 13.60 6.44 -13.04
CA VAL A 207 14.99 6.04 -12.79
C VAL A 207 15.96 7.18 -13.06
N LEU A 208 16.95 7.35 -12.18
CA LEU A 208 18.07 8.27 -12.40
C LEU A 208 19.19 7.54 -13.13
N LYS A 209 19.34 7.82 -14.43
CA LYS A 209 20.37 7.21 -15.30
C LYS A 209 21.67 7.99 -15.24
N ASN A 210 22.79 7.28 -15.23
CA ASN A 210 24.10 7.88 -15.39
C ASN A 210 24.29 8.30 -16.87
N SER A 211 24.61 9.57 -17.11
CA SER A 211 24.79 10.11 -18.47
C SER A 211 26.03 9.58 -19.19
N LEU A 212 27.06 9.15 -18.44
CA LEU A 212 28.30 8.60 -18.98
C LEU A 212 28.21 7.09 -19.23
N LYS A 213 27.29 6.40 -18.55
CA LYS A 213 27.00 4.96 -18.70
C LYS A 213 25.49 4.72 -18.62
N SER A 214 24.84 4.76 -19.77
CA SER A 214 23.38 4.74 -19.90
C SER A 214 22.70 3.44 -19.44
N ASP A 215 23.48 2.37 -19.26
CA ASP A 215 23.09 1.08 -18.70
C ASP A 215 23.08 1.07 -17.17
N LEU A 216 23.65 2.09 -16.52
CA LEU A 216 23.71 2.22 -15.07
C LEU A 216 22.70 3.26 -14.54
N CYS A 217 21.99 2.87 -13.50
CA CYS A 217 21.03 3.68 -12.78
C CYS A 217 21.42 3.78 -11.30
N LEU A 218 21.05 4.90 -10.66
CA LEU A 218 21.18 5.05 -9.22
C LEU A 218 20.23 4.08 -8.53
N ASP A 219 20.77 3.28 -7.61
CA ASP A 219 20.10 2.21 -6.90
C ASP A 219 20.33 2.37 -5.39
N GLN A 220 19.37 1.97 -4.54
CA GLN A 220 19.54 1.98 -3.09
C GLN A 220 20.70 1.09 -2.65
N GLY A 221 20.95 -0.01 -3.37
CA GLY A 221 21.89 -1.02 -2.95
C GLY A 221 21.38 -1.83 -1.75
N PRO A 222 22.28 -2.54 -1.03
CA PRO A 222 21.91 -3.36 0.12
C PRO A 222 21.24 -2.55 1.24
N ASP A 223 20.23 -3.13 1.91
CA ASP A 223 19.48 -2.47 2.98
C ASP A 223 20.34 -2.09 4.22
N THR A 224 21.57 -2.60 4.35
CA THR A 224 22.39 -2.43 5.55
C THR A 224 23.15 -1.11 5.62
N ASP A 225 23.44 -0.50 4.48
CA ASP A 225 24.50 0.52 4.42
C ASP A 225 23.94 1.94 4.21
N ASN A 226 22.68 2.08 3.77
CA ASN A 226 22.07 3.36 3.38
C ASN A 226 22.96 4.18 2.41
N VAL A 227 23.87 3.53 1.70
CA VAL A 227 24.74 4.14 0.69
C VAL A 227 24.23 3.66 -0.68
N PRO A 228 23.71 4.57 -1.52
CA PRO A 228 23.24 4.20 -2.85
C PRO A 228 24.41 3.84 -3.76
N ILE A 229 24.16 2.95 -4.71
CA ILE A 229 25.13 2.42 -5.67
C ILE A 229 24.71 2.74 -7.10
N LEU A 230 25.63 2.56 -8.06
CA LEU A 230 25.25 2.44 -9.47
C LEU A 230 25.08 0.96 -9.82
N TYR A 231 23.91 0.62 -10.34
CA TYR A 231 23.57 -0.74 -10.74
C TYR A 231 22.92 -0.79 -12.12
N LEU A 232 22.84 -1.97 -12.72
CA LEU A 232 22.19 -2.14 -14.02
C LEU A 232 20.74 -1.64 -13.95
N CYS A 233 20.34 -0.80 -14.91
CA CYS A 233 18.97 -0.33 -15.02
C CYS A 233 18.02 -1.50 -15.28
N HIS A 234 17.24 -1.95 -14.29
CA HIS A 234 16.38 -3.12 -14.44
C HIS A 234 14.88 -2.81 -14.53
N GLY A 235 14.41 -1.67 -14.01
CA GLY A 235 12.98 -1.28 -14.08
C GLY A 235 11.99 -2.26 -13.41
N MET A 236 12.48 -3.33 -12.79
CA MET A 236 11.67 -4.34 -12.09
C MET A 236 11.11 -3.82 -10.76
N THR A 237 11.77 -2.86 -10.12
CA THR A 237 11.36 -2.16 -8.90
C THR A 237 11.91 -0.73 -8.96
N PRO A 238 11.42 0.20 -8.11
CA PRO A 238 12.09 1.48 -7.92
C PRO A 238 13.56 1.25 -7.53
N GLN A 239 14.51 1.73 -8.34
CA GLN A 239 15.94 1.51 -8.11
C GLN A 239 16.43 2.35 -6.93
N LEU A 240 16.01 3.61 -6.87
CA LEU A 240 16.00 4.32 -5.60
C LEU A 240 14.72 4.00 -4.87
N LYS A 241 14.86 3.37 -3.71
CA LYS A 241 13.82 3.36 -2.68
C LYS A 241 13.75 4.73 -2.00
N ASN A 242 13.67 5.82 -2.78
CA ASN A 242 12.86 6.99 -2.40
C ASN A 242 11.38 6.62 -2.55
N SER A 243 11.08 5.40 -2.09
CA SER A 243 9.81 4.79 -2.25
C SER A 243 8.89 5.49 -1.28
N LEU A 244 7.66 5.54 -1.69
CA LEU A 244 6.49 5.75 -0.85
C LEU A 244 6.43 4.84 0.41
N LYS A 245 7.43 3.96 0.65
CA LYS A 245 7.62 3.09 1.83
C LYS A 245 8.64 3.60 2.86
N THR A 246 9.55 4.50 2.53
CA THR A 246 10.64 4.93 3.42
C THR A 246 10.82 6.44 3.30
N ASP A 247 10.77 7.16 4.42
CA ASP A 247 11.04 8.61 4.48
C ASP A 247 12.52 8.95 4.20
N LEU A 248 13.22 8.19 3.35
CA LEU A 248 14.63 8.36 3.01
C LEU A 248 14.79 9.12 1.69
N CYS A 249 15.56 10.20 1.73
CA CYS A 249 15.95 11.04 0.61
C CYS A 249 17.46 10.91 0.35
N LEU A 250 17.87 11.10 -0.91
CA LEU A 250 19.28 11.24 -1.26
C LEU A 250 19.84 12.53 -0.64
N ASP A 251 20.93 12.41 0.12
CA ASP A 251 21.57 13.53 0.81
C ASP A 251 23.10 13.43 0.71
N GLN A 252 23.81 14.50 1.08
CA GLN A 252 25.27 14.52 1.12
C GLN A 252 25.77 13.77 2.36
N GLY A 253 26.65 12.78 2.17
CA GLY A 253 27.32 12.10 3.26
C GLY A 253 28.38 12.98 3.96
N PRO A 254 28.92 12.52 5.10
CA PRO A 254 29.94 13.26 5.83
C PRO A 254 31.16 13.59 4.95
N ASP A 255 31.67 14.83 5.08
CA ASP A 255 32.57 15.58 4.19
C ASP A 255 33.86 14.88 3.69
N THR A 256 34.22 13.70 4.19
CA THR A 256 35.55 13.11 3.90
C THR A 256 35.67 12.56 2.48
N ASP A 257 34.56 12.14 1.84
CA ASP A 257 34.61 11.46 0.53
C ASP A 257 33.50 11.88 -0.45
N ASN A 258 32.64 12.85 -0.10
CA ASN A 258 31.47 13.26 -0.91
C ASN A 258 30.57 12.10 -1.37
N VAL A 259 30.53 11.02 -0.60
CA VAL A 259 29.70 9.86 -0.89
C VAL A 259 28.25 10.24 -0.58
N PRO A 260 27.31 10.13 -1.54
CA PRO A 260 25.91 10.37 -1.24
C PRO A 260 25.39 9.31 -0.26
N ILE A 261 24.42 9.68 0.57
CA ILE A 261 23.75 8.78 1.53
C ILE A 261 22.24 8.84 1.35
N LEU A 262 21.54 7.85 1.88
CA LEU A 262 20.10 7.87 2.06
C LEU A 262 19.79 8.22 3.51
N TYR A 263 19.13 9.35 3.74
CA TYR A 263 18.84 9.87 5.06
C TYR A 263 17.39 10.35 5.18
N LEU A 264 16.87 10.48 6.42
CA LEU A 264 15.49 10.91 6.62
C LEU A 264 15.23 12.28 5.98
N CYS A 265 14.23 12.35 5.10
CA CYS A 265 13.83 13.57 4.40
C CYS A 265 13.52 14.68 5.41
N HIS A 266 14.34 15.73 5.44
CA HIS A 266 14.26 16.81 6.45
C HIS A 266 13.83 18.16 5.86
N GLY A 267 13.56 18.24 4.56
CA GLY A 267 13.06 19.46 3.90
C GLY A 267 14.01 20.65 3.94
N MET A 268 15.28 20.45 4.29
CA MET A 268 16.33 21.47 4.16
C MET A 268 16.87 21.46 2.73
N THR A 269 17.55 22.53 2.33
CA THR A 269 18.19 22.61 1.01
C THR A 269 19.07 21.39 0.77
N PRO A 270 18.93 20.68 -0.37
CA PRO A 270 19.84 19.60 -0.75
C PRO A 270 21.27 20.14 -0.74
N GLN A 271 22.18 19.48 -0.04
CA GLN A 271 23.59 19.87 -0.05
C GLN A 271 24.35 19.26 -1.25
N CYS A 272 23.68 18.45 -2.08
CA CYS A 272 24.25 18.02 -3.35
C CYS A 272 24.40 19.22 -4.29
N PRO A 273 25.62 19.61 -4.70
CA PRO A 273 25.83 20.77 -5.54
C PRO A 273 25.10 20.60 -6.87
N HIS A 274 24.35 21.63 -7.27
CA HIS A 274 23.79 21.76 -8.61
C HIS A 274 24.93 21.90 -9.63
N THR A 275 25.48 20.77 -10.07
CA THR A 275 26.30 20.73 -11.28
C THR A 275 25.63 19.76 -12.24
N ALA A 276 24.93 20.35 -13.21
CA ALA A 276 24.46 19.72 -14.44
C ALA A 276 25.62 19.26 -15.32
#